data_AF-A0A0D0F509-F1
#
_entry.id   AF-A0A0D0F509-F1
#
_cell.length_a   1.000
_cell.length_b   1.000
_cell.length_c   1.000
_cell.angle_alpha   90.00
_cell.angle_beta   90.00
_cell.angle_gamma   90.00
#
_symmetry.space_group_name_H-M   'P 1'
#
loop_
_entity.id
_entity.type
_entity.pdbx_description
1 polymer ?
#
loop_
_entity_poly.entity_id
_entity_poly.type
_entity_poly.pdbx_seq_one_letter_code
_entity_poly.pdbx_strand_id
1 'polypeptide(L)'
;MYLMQNTPVKTFFNFQNTATGDLLQDGSLYVNANFKNEGLVRYNVAQNGTTFFSGNQTQIIEGSETSYFQNIVFDNITSTAPFHLASNINIGKNASFKNGIIDADTYNGKMIFDENAFHSNASNLSFVDGKVENLGNLQFEFPIGDEIYFRPSINNKAGDDKNIYTTQFFFKIQEPCTHIQVKIQKFSLLTKRNTGILFKTKELKKK
;
A
#
# COMPACT_ATOMS: atom_id res chain seq x y z
N MET A 1 -17.11 13.92 10.94
CA MET A 1 -16.44 13.68 12.23
C MET A 1 -15.06 14.31 12.18
N TYR A 2 -14.69 15.08 13.22
CA TYR A 2 -13.38 15.72 13.31
C TYR A 2 -12.62 15.11 14.49
N LEU A 3 -11.54 14.38 14.20
CA LEU A 3 -10.64 13.84 15.21
C LEU A 3 -9.47 14.79 15.32
N MET A 4 -9.47 15.64 16.35
CA MET A 4 -8.39 16.60 16.56
C MET A 4 -7.15 15.91 17.12
N GLN A 5 -6.00 16.60 17.01
CA GLN A 5 -4.76 16.15 17.63
C GLN A 5 -4.95 15.81 19.12
N ASN A 6 -4.24 14.79 19.59
CA ASN A 6 -4.32 14.27 20.96
C ASN A 6 -5.70 13.72 21.37
N THR A 7 -6.59 13.46 20.41
CA THR A 7 -7.88 12.82 20.68
C THR A 7 -7.82 11.34 20.29
N PRO A 8 -7.81 10.41 21.27
CA PRO A 8 -7.95 9.00 20.99
C PRO A 8 -9.42 8.62 20.80
N VAL A 9 -9.73 7.97 19.68
CA VAL A 9 -11.04 7.35 19.41
C VAL A 9 -10.81 5.90 19.03
N LYS A 10 -11.63 5.00 19.58
CA LYS A 10 -11.58 3.57 19.27
C LYS A 10 -12.95 3.08 18.80
N THR A 11 -12.99 2.36 17.69
CA THR A 11 -14.19 1.66 17.24
C THR A 11 -14.15 0.21 17.74
N PHE A 12 -15.22 -0.23 18.40
CA PHE A 12 -15.39 -1.65 18.76
C PHE A 12 -16.11 -2.45 17.68
N PHE A 13 -16.84 -1.73 16.81
CA PHE A 13 -17.59 -2.28 15.69
C PHE A 13 -17.07 -1.68 14.38
N ASN A 14 -17.67 -2.10 13.27
CA ASN A 14 -17.35 -1.60 11.95
C ASN A 14 -17.43 -0.07 11.91
N PHE A 15 -16.37 0.56 11.41
CA PHE A 15 -16.40 1.96 11.06
C PHE A 15 -17.01 2.12 9.68
N GLN A 16 -18.01 3.00 9.56
CA GLN A 16 -18.66 3.31 8.29
C GLN A 16 -18.70 4.82 8.08
N ASN A 17 -17.95 5.30 7.09
CA ASN A 17 -18.10 6.64 6.56
C ASN A 17 -19.01 6.57 5.33
N THR A 18 -20.22 7.14 5.43
CA THR A 18 -21.18 7.13 4.32
C THR A 18 -20.80 8.13 3.24
N ALA A 19 -21.49 8.12 2.10
CA ALA A 19 -21.19 8.99 0.96
C ALA A 19 -21.18 10.49 1.26
N THR A 20 -21.99 10.94 2.24
CA THR A 20 -22.03 12.33 2.70
C THR A 20 -21.12 12.59 3.91
N GLY A 21 -20.38 11.56 4.35
CA GLY A 21 -19.52 11.63 5.51
C GLY A 21 -18.21 12.33 5.20
N ASP A 22 -17.75 13.15 6.15
CA ASP A 22 -16.46 13.84 6.11
C ASP A 22 -15.70 13.53 7.40
N LEU A 23 -14.62 12.77 7.28
CA LEU A 23 -13.70 12.44 8.35
C LEU A 23 -12.40 13.24 8.18
N LEU A 24 -12.16 14.17 9.11
CA LEU A 24 -10.82 14.74 9.33
C LEU A 24 -10.11 13.93 10.42
N GLN A 25 -9.05 13.20 10.04
CA GLN A 25 -8.31 12.26 10.90
C GLN A 25 -6.97 12.88 11.34
N ASP A 26 -7.00 13.79 12.31
CA ASP A 26 -5.80 14.45 12.86
C ASP A 26 -5.40 13.92 14.26
N GLY A 27 -6.23 13.03 14.84
CA GLY A 27 -6.05 12.40 16.15
C GLY A 27 -5.55 10.95 16.07
N SER A 28 -5.83 10.15 17.10
CA SER A 28 -5.49 8.72 17.16
C SER A 28 -6.75 7.87 16.98
N LEU A 29 -6.94 7.27 15.80
CA LEU A 29 -8.09 6.42 15.51
C LEU A 29 -7.70 4.95 15.58
N TYR A 30 -8.23 4.21 16.54
CA TYR A 30 -8.09 2.76 16.66
C TYR A 30 -9.29 2.08 16.03
N VAL A 31 -9.06 1.37 14.93
CA VAL A 31 -10.07 0.60 14.21
C VAL A 31 -9.90 -0.87 14.60
N ASN A 32 -10.84 -1.42 15.38
CA ASN A 32 -10.76 -2.83 15.83
C ASN A 32 -11.55 -3.82 14.96
N ALA A 33 -12.34 -3.33 14.00
CA ALA A 33 -13.17 -4.14 13.10
C ALA A 33 -13.02 -3.66 11.66
N ASN A 34 -14.02 -3.87 10.80
CA ASN A 34 -13.94 -3.44 9.40
C ASN A 34 -13.97 -1.91 9.28
N PHE A 35 -13.38 -1.40 8.21
CA PHE A 35 -13.37 0.01 7.85
C PHE A 35 -13.95 0.16 6.45
N LYS A 36 -15.07 0.86 6.34
CA LYS A 36 -15.72 1.17 5.07
C LYS A 36 -15.76 2.67 4.84
N ASN A 37 -15.22 3.11 3.70
CA ASN A 37 -15.24 4.51 3.30
C ASN A 37 -15.95 4.75 1.96
N GLU A 38 -17.13 5.35 2.02
CA GLU A 38 -17.87 5.82 0.85
C GLU A 38 -17.80 7.35 0.70
N GLY A 39 -17.19 8.06 1.65
CA GLY A 39 -17.15 9.52 1.71
C GLY A 39 -15.74 10.09 1.75
N LEU A 40 -15.61 11.31 2.28
CA LEU A 40 -14.33 12.00 2.39
C LEU A 40 -13.59 11.55 3.66
N VAL A 41 -12.36 11.08 3.49
CA VAL A 41 -11.39 10.85 4.58
C VAL A 41 -10.14 11.64 4.24
N ARG A 42 -9.73 12.53 5.13
CA ARG A 42 -8.62 13.46 4.92
C ARG A 42 -7.89 13.72 6.24
N TYR A 43 -6.71 14.34 6.14
CA TYR A 43 -5.93 14.81 7.27
C TYR A 43 -5.35 16.19 6.97
N ASN A 44 -4.93 16.89 8.01
CA ASN A 44 -4.15 18.11 7.92
C ASN A 44 -2.66 17.77 8.01
N VAL A 45 -1.88 18.13 7.00
CA VAL A 45 -0.43 17.87 6.92
C VAL A 45 0.37 18.42 8.11
N ALA A 46 -0.12 19.48 8.76
CA ALA A 46 0.52 20.08 9.93
C ALA A 46 0.27 19.30 11.22
N GLN A 47 -0.67 18.37 11.21
CA GLN A 47 -0.99 17.51 12.35
C GLN A 47 -0.16 16.22 12.30
N ASN A 48 -0.42 15.30 13.22
CA ASN A 48 0.25 14.00 13.23
C ASN A 48 -0.76 12.90 13.56
N GLY A 49 -1.86 12.89 12.82
CA GLY A 49 -2.93 11.91 12.95
C GLY A 49 -2.42 10.51 12.64
N THR A 50 -2.86 9.52 13.41
CA THR A 50 -2.50 8.12 13.21
C THR A 50 -3.74 7.24 13.27
N THR A 51 -3.92 6.41 12.25
CA THR A 51 -4.93 5.35 12.23
C THR A 51 -4.27 4.00 12.54
N PHE A 52 -4.81 3.28 13.51
CA PHE A 52 -4.33 1.98 13.96
C PHE A 52 -5.34 0.92 13.55
N PHE A 53 -4.94 0.03 12.64
CA PHE A 53 -5.68 -1.19 12.34
C PHE A 53 -5.12 -2.30 13.25
N SER A 54 -5.81 -2.50 14.37
CA SER A 54 -5.36 -3.37 15.47
C SER A 54 -6.50 -4.20 16.06
N GLY A 55 -7.31 -4.78 15.17
CA GLY A 55 -8.42 -5.65 15.55
C GLY A 55 -7.98 -7.01 16.07
N ASN A 56 -8.92 -7.71 16.71
CA ASN A 56 -8.77 -9.11 17.16
C ASN A 56 -9.51 -10.08 16.23
N GLN A 57 -9.75 -9.66 14.99
CA GLN A 57 -10.32 -10.43 13.90
C GLN A 57 -9.70 -9.93 12.60
N THR A 58 -9.87 -10.68 11.51
CA THR A 58 -9.62 -10.17 10.16
C THR A 58 -10.38 -8.86 9.93
N GLN A 59 -9.71 -7.88 9.34
CA GLN A 59 -10.25 -6.55 9.06
C GLN A 59 -10.34 -6.34 7.56
N ILE A 60 -11.55 -6.05 7.08
CA ILE A 60 -11.77 -5.60 5.72
C ILE A 60 -11.65 -4.08 5.68
N ILE A 61 -10.79 -3.58 4.80
CA ILE A 61 -10.61 -2.16 4.51
C ILE A 61 -11.16 -1.94 3.10
N GLU A 62 -12.38 -1.41 3.02
CA GLU A 62 -13.16 -1.32 1.79
C GLU A 62 -13.74 0.08 1.58
N GLY A 63 -14.38 0.28 0.43
CA GLY A 63 -15.07 1.52 0.10
C GLY A 63 -14.88 1.96 -1.34
N SER A 64 -15.81 2.77 -1.84
CA SER A 64 -15.72 3.37 -3.17
C SER A 64 -14.71 4.52 -3.26
N GLU A 65 -14.44 5.19 -2.13
CA GLU A 65 -13.60 6.38 -2.07
C GLU A 65 -12.22 6.10 -1.47
N THR A 66 -11.19 6.72 -2.05
CA THR A 66 -9.82 6.62 -1.53
C THR A 66 -9.75 7.23 -0.13
N SER A 67 -9.25 6.46 0.84
CA SER A 67 -9.02 6.97 2.20
C SER A 67 -7.63 7.54 2.35
N TYR A 68 -7.51 8.82 2.70
CA TYR A 68 -6.24 9.49 2.91
C TYR A 68 -5.85 9.45 4.39
N PHE A 69 -4.74 8.79 4.70
CA PHE A 69 -4.18 8.68 6.04
C PHE A 69 -2.83 9.35 6.11
N GLN A 70 -2.59 10.14 7.17
CA GLN A 70 -1.26 10.71 7.37
C GLN A 70 -0.28 9.62 7.83
N ASN A 71 -0.62 8.96 8.94
CA ASN A 71 0.12 7.81 9.45
C ASN A 71 -0.83 6.64 9.64
N ILE A 72 -0.35 5.44 9.35
CA ILE A 72 -1.09 4.19 9.52
C ILE A 72 -0.22 3.16 10.24
N VAL A 73 -0.84 2.37 11.12
CA VAL A 73 -0.20 1.24 11.80
C VAL A 73 -1.03 -0.01 11.59
N PHE A 74 -0.41 -1.03 11.00
CA PHE A 74 -0.96 -2.36 10.84
C PHE A 74 -0.39 -3.27 11.91
N ASP A 75 -1.24 -3.73 12.84
CA ASP A 75 -0.82 -4.55 13.96
C ASP A 75 -1.93 -5.54 14.35
N ASN A 76 -2.00 -6.65 13.63
CA ASN A 76 -3.00 -7.69 13.87
C ASN A 76 -2.34 -9.07 13.70
N ILE A 77 -2.54 -9.95 14.68
CA ILE A 77 -1.90 -11.27 14.75
C ILE A 77 -2.91 -12.42 14.60
N THR A 78 -4.13 -12.11 14.17
CA THR A 78 -5.23 -13.09 14.12
C THR A 78 -5.07 -14.12 13.01
N SER A 79 -4.33 -13.77 11.96
CA SER A 79 -3.89 -14.66 10.89
C SER A 79 -2.59 -14.10 10.27
N THR A 80 -2.01 -14.84 9.33
CA THR A 80 -0.84 -14.37 8.56
C THR A 80 -1.16 -13.15 7.70
N ALA A 81 -2.35 -13.11 7.08
CA ALA A 81 -2.84 -11.99 6.29
C ALA A 81 -4.19 -11.50 6.84
N PRO A 82 -4.21 -10.72 7.94
CA PRO A 82 -5.45 -10.34 8.61
C PRO A 82 -6.07 -9.06 8.03
N PHE A 83 -5.42 -8.38 7.08
CA PHE A 83 -5.95 -7.18 6.46
C PHE A 83 -6.34 -7.47 5.01
N HIS A 84 -7.64 -7.40 4.73
CA HIS A 84 -8.18 -7.53 3.38
C HIS A 84 -8.38 -6.12 2.82
N LEU A 85 -7.46 -5.69 1.96
CA LEU A 85 -7.51 -4.35 1.37
C LEU A 85 -8.31 -4.41 0.06
N ALA A 86 -9.56 -3.99 0.12
CA ALA A 86 -10.54 -4.00 -0.97
C ALA A 86 -10.86 -2.58 -1.50
N SER A 87 -9.95 -1.64 -1.31
CA SER A 87 -10.06 -0.26 -1.80
C SER A 87 -8.68 0.36 -2.00
N ASN A 88 -8.66 1.61 -2.48
CA ASN A 88 -7.45 2.41 -2.50
C ASN A 88 -7.27 3.13 -1.15
N ILE A 89 -6.05 3.08 -0.61
CA ILE A 89 -5.65 3.93 0.52
C ILE A 89 -4.42 4.74 0.13
N ASN A 90 -4.36 5.98 0.60
CA ASN A 90 -3.22 6.86 0.39
C ASN A 90 -2.56 7.19 1.74
N ILE A 91 -1.22 7.16 1.75
CA ILE A 91 -0.38 7.40 2.91
C ILE A 91 0.46 8.65 2.65
N GLY A 92 0.26 9.65 3.49
CA GLY A 92 0.97 10.93 3.40
C GLY A 92 2.33 10.97 4.09
N LYS A 93 2.57 10.11 5.08
CA LYS A 93 3.79 10.16 5.91
C LYS A 93 4.37 8.78 6.22
N ASN A 94 3.76 7.98 7.11
CA ASN A 94 4.33 6.69 7.52
C ASN A 94 3.29 5.57 7.49
N ALA A 95 3.64 4.45 6.85
CA ALA A 95 2.98 3.16 7.06
C ALA A 95 3.86 2.24 7.91
N SER A 96 3.39 1.88 9.10
CA SER A 96 4.10 0.97 10.00
C SER A 96 3.51 -0.43 9.94
N PHE A 97 4.32 -1.39 9.49
CA PHE A 97 3.96 -2.79 9.29
C PHE A 97 4.41 -3.61 10.49
N LYS A 98 3.67 -3.60 11.60
CA LYS A 98 4.10 -4.34 12.81
C LYS A 98 3.86 -5.83 12.70
N ASN A 99 2.61 -6.21 12.43
CA ASN A 99 2.18 -7.60 12.32
C ASN A 99 1.01 -7.71 11.35
N GLY A 100 1.04 -8.76 10.52
CA GLY A 100 -0.01 -9.10 9.57
C GLY A 100 0.29 -8.59 8.17
N ILE A 101 0.11 -9.47 7.19
CA ILE A 101 0.19 -9.16 5.76
C ILE A 101 -1.09 -8.46 5.31
N ILE A 102 -0.93 -7.47 4.43
CA ILE A 102 -2.03 -6.78 3.78
C ILE A 102 -2.27 -7.48 2.44
N ASP A 103 -3.35 -8.25 2.36
CA ASP A 103 -3.79 -8.89 1.11
C ASP A 103 -4.59 -7.87 0.28
N ALA A 104 -3.91 -7.29 -0.69
CA ALA A 104 -4.46 -6.39 -1.71
C ALA A 104 -4.60 -7.08 -3.07
N ASP A 105 -3.87 -8.17 -3.36
CA ASP A 105 -3.98 -8.88 -4.64
C ASP A 105 -5.33 -9.59 -4.77
N THR A 106 -5.70 -10.40 -3.78
CA THR A 106 -6.98 -11.14 -3.77
C THR A 106 -8.17 -10.18 -3.71
N TYR A 107 -8.01 -9.07 -2.99
CA TYR A 107 -9.07 -8.11 -2.72
C TYR A 107 -9.10 -6.93 -3.70
N ASN A 108 -8.17 -6.89 -4.67
CA ASN A 108 -8.05 -5.84 -5.68
C ASN A 108 -7.94 -4.42 -5.10
N GLY A 109 -7.24 -4.30 -3.96
CA GLY A 109 -6.88 -3.02 -3.35
C GLY A 109 -5.56 -2.47 -3.86
N LYS A 110 -5.27 -1.23 -3.47
CA LYS A 110 -3.99 -0.58 -3.78
C LYS A 110 -3.55 0.32 -2.64
N MET A 111 -2.29 0.17 -2.23
CA MET A 111 -1.66 1.08 -1.28
C MET A 111 -0.84 2.13 -2.03
N ILE A 112 -1.10 3.40 -1.77
CA ILE A 112 -0.48 4.54 -2.46
C ILE A 112 0.32 5.35 -1.44
N PHE A 113 1.59 5.63 -1.74
CA PHE A 113 2.46 6.49 -0.95
C PHE A 113 2.67 7.82 -1.67
N ASP A 114 2.46 8.93 -0.97
CA ASP A 114 2.88 10.24 -1.43
C ASP A 114 4.42 10.33 -1.54
N GLU A 115 4.93 11.34 -2.24
CA GLU A 115 6.36 11.48 -2.56
C GLU A 115 7.29 11.44 -1.35
N ASN A 116 6.87 12.06 -0.25
CA ASN A 116 7.67 12.13 0.98
C ASN A 116 7.25 11.06 2.01
N ALA A 117 6.33 10.16 1.64
CA ALA A 117 5.90 9.10 2.52
C ALA A 117 6.92 7.97 2.55
N PHE A 118 6.98 7.26 3.66
CA PHE A 118 7.88 6.14 3.89
C PHE A 118 7.15 5.02 4.63
N HIS A 119 7.81 3.87 4.75
CA HIS A 119 7.33 2.78 5.59
C HIS A 119 8.35 2.39 6.65
N SER A 120 7.86 1.69 7.66
CA SER A 120 8.67 1.14 8.75
C SER A 120 8.22 -0.29 9.08
N ASN A 121 9.15 -1.10 9.59
CA ASN A 121 8.92 -2.45 10.12
C ASN A 121 8.45 -3.53 9.11
N ALA A 122 8.45 -3.24 7.80
CA ALA A 122 8.13 -4.26 6.81
C ALA A 122 9.10 -5.46 6.92
N SER A 123 8.54 -6.67 6.91
CA SER A 123 9.27 -7.91 7.17
C SER A 123 8.49 -9.11 6.62
N ASN A 124 9.00 -10.34 6.74
CA ASN A 124 8.21 -11.54 6.39
C ASN A 124 6.93 -11.71 7.24
N LEU A 125 6.79 -10.97 8.36
CA LEU A 125 5.57 -10.99 9.18
C LEU A 125 4.53 -9.95 8.74
N SER A 126 4.92 -9.00 7.89
CA SER A 126 4.12 -7.80 7.61
C SER A 126 4.64 -7.09 6.36
N PHE A 127 3.88 -7.20 5.26
CA PHE A 127 4.13 -6.53 3.99
C PHE A 127 2.83 -6.41 3.19
N VAL A 128 2.84 -5.74 2.05
CA VAL A 128 1.72 -5.69 1.11
C VAL A 128 1.87 -6.82 0.10
N ASP A 129 0.93 -7.76 0.11
CA ASP A 129 0.73 -8.72 -0.96
C ASP A 129 -0.23 -8.08 -1.99
N GLY A 130 0.32 -7.61 -3.11
CA GLY A 130 -0.43 -6.87 -4.12
C GLY A 130 0.26 -5.60 -4.59
N LYS A 131 -0.54 -4.64 -5.10
CA LYS A 131 -0.02 -3.44 -5.76
C LYS A 131 0.29 -2.34 -4.74
N VAL A 132 1.51 -1.84 -4.81
CA VAL A 132 1.94 -0.62 -4.13
C VAL A 132 2.35 0.43 -5.16
N GLU A 133 1.89 1.66 -4.96
CA GLU A 133 2.19 2.81 -5.80
C GLU A 133 2.96 3.87 -4.99
N ASN A 134 3.97 4.48 -5.57
CA ASN A 134 4.65 5.66 -5.03
C ASN A 134 4.57 6.81 -6.04
N LEU A 135 4.21 7.99 -5.55
CA LEU A 135 4.09 9.21 -6.32
C LEU A 135 5.38 10.03 -6.22
N GLY A 136 5.70 10.80 -7.25
CA GLY A 136 6.87 11.67 -7.26
C GLY A 136 8.15 10.95 -7.66
N ASN A 137 9.29 11.53 -7.28
CA ASN A 137 10.58 11.15 -7.88
C ASN A 137 11.66 10.74 -6.90
N LEU A 138 11.35 10.70 -5.61
CA LEU A 138 12.30 10.33 -4.58
C LEU A 138 12.58 8.83 -4.60
N GLN A 139 13.71 8.46 -4.01
CA GLN A 139 14.02 7.05 -3.79
C GLN A 139 13.01 6.48 -2.78
N PHE A 140 12.40 5.34 -3.12
CA PHE A 140 11.43 4.68 -2.28
C PHE A 140 11.66 3.16 -2.31
N GLU A 141 11.61 2.52 -1.14
CA GLU A 141 11.57 1.08 -1.00
C GLU A 141 10.11 0.64 -0.94
N PHE A 142 9.71 -0.30 -1.79
CA PHE A 142 8.35 -0.81 -1.84
C PHE A 142 8.20 -1.94 -0.80
N PRO A 143 7.27 -1.83 0.17
CA PRO A 143 7.04 -2.83 1.22
C PRO A 143 6.21 -4.01 0.69
N ILE A 144 6.64 -4.64 -0.41
CA ILE A 144 5.90 -5.67 -1.13
C ILE A 144 6.42 -7.08 -0.87
N GLY A 145 5.56 -8.07 -1.08
CA GLY A 145 5.88 -9.48 -1.08
C GLY A 145 4.77 -10.28 -1.73
N ASP A 146 4.81 -11.59 -1.55
CA ASP A 146 3.75 -12.52 -1.96
C ASP A 146 3.84 -13.75 -1.04
N GLU A 147 2.70 -14.38 -0.77
CA GLU A 147 2.52 -15.48 0.19
C GLU A 147 3.03 -15.10 1.59
N ILE A 148 4.22 -15.59 1.98
CA ILE A 148 4.87 -15.31 3.26
C ILE A 148 6.25 -14.65 3.08
N TYR A 149 6.55 -14.21 1.86
CA TYR A 149 7.88 -13.77 1.46
C TYR A 149 7.91 -12.27 1.19
N PHE A 150 8.51 -11.52 2.11
CA PHE A 150 8.83 -10.12 1.89
C PHE A 150 9.96 -9.99 0.85
N ARG A 151 9.72 -9.22 -0.21
CA ARG A 151 10.63 -9.04 -1.36
C ARG A 151 10.60 -7.58 -1.81
N PRO A 152 11.23 -6.68 -1.04
CA PRO A 152 11.20 -5.26 -1.35
C PRO A 152 11.85 -4.98 -2.71
N SER A 153 11.36 -3.93 -3.36
CA SER A 153 11.98 -3.35 -4.54
C SER A 153 12.34 -1.90 -4.24
N ILE A 154 13.32 -1.33 -4.93
CA ILE A 154 13.73 0.06 -4.73
C ILE A 154 13.71 0.76 -6.09
N ASN A 155 13.03 1.91 -6.17
CA ASN A 155 13.28 2.85 -7.25
C ASN A 155 14.32 3.88 -6.78
N ASN A 156 15.21 4.27 -7.69
CA ASN A 156 16.12 5.38 -7.45
C ASN A 156 15.43 6.71 -7.71
N LYS A 157 16.04 7.78 -7.19
CA LYS A 157 15.62 9.14 -7.50
C LYS A 157 15.62 9.39 -9.02
N ALA A 158 14.57 10.01 -9.53
CA ALA A 158 14.43 10.41 -10.93
C ALA A 158 14.42 11.94 -11.09
N GLY A 159 14.53 12.42 -12.33
CA GLY A 159 14.57 13.85 -12.63
C GLY A 159 13.20 14.55 -12.71
N ASP A 160 12.14 13.82 -13.04
CA ASP A 160 10.77 14.35 -13.20
C ASP A 160 9.98 14.13 -11.90
N ASP A 161 9.48 15.20 -11.29
CA ASP A 161 8.72 15.20 -10.02
C ASP A 161 7.28 14.67 -10.15
N LYS A 162 6.84 14.30 -11.34
CA LYS A 162 5.49 13.75 -11.60
C LYS A 162 5.50 12.26 -11.95
N ASN A 163 6.55 11.54 -11.56
CA ASN A 163 6.61 10.10 -11.76
C ASN A 163 5.58 9.37 -10.89
N ILE A 164 5.12 8.22 -11.39
CA ILE A 164 4.27 7.29 -10.66
C ILE A 164 4.89 5.91 -10.87
N TYR A 165 5.27 5.27 -9.78
CA TYR A 165 5.86 3.93 -9.78
C TYR A 165 4.88 2.96 -9.14
N THR A 166 4.41 1.96 -9.90
CA THR A 166 3.58 0.88 -9.36
C THR A 166 4.37 -0.42 -9.40
N THR A 167 4.44 -1.12 -8.26
CA THR A 167 5.16 -2.37 -8.11
C THR A 167 4.28 -3.42 -7.42
N GLN A 168 4.45 -4.68 -7.83
CA GLN A 168 3.87 -5.87 -7.22
C GLN A 168 4.88 -7.01 -7.36
N PHE A 169 5.02 -7.84 -6.33
CA PHE A 169 5.82 -9.06 -6.40
C PHE A 169 4.91 -10.25 -6.70
N PHE A 170 5.43 -11.24 -7.42
CA PHE A 170 4.73 -12.50 -7.71
C PHE A 170 5.67 -13.66 -7.40
N PHE A 171 5.32 -14.47 -6.40
CA PHE A 171 5.93 -15.73 -6.09
C PHE A 171 5.27 -16.82 -6.94
N LYS A 172 6.10 -17.56 -7.67
CA LYS A 172 5.64 -18.74 -8.39
C LYS A 172 6.48 -19.92 -7.96
N ILE A 173 5.83 -20.92 -7.36
CA ILE A 173 6.43 -22.24 -7.21
C ILE A 173 6.45 -22.85 -8.61
N GLN A 174 7.64 -23.00 -9.17
CA GLN A 174 7.82 -23.67 -10.44
C GLN A 174 7.61 -25.17 -10.19
N GLU A 175 6.52 -25.75 -10.72
CA GLU A 175 6.42 -27.19 -10.98
C GLU A 175 7.75 -27.67 -11.60
N PRO A 176 8.27 -28.86 -11.26
CA PRO A 176 9.66 -29.20 -11.52
C PRO A 176 9.92 -29.25 -13.02
N CYS A 177 10.56 -28.20 -13.56
CA CYS A 177 11.62 -28.30 -14.57
C CYS A 177 12.20 -26.92 -14.96
N THR A 178 13.52 -26.83 -14.75
CA THR A 178 14.54 -26.06 -15.49
C THR A 178 14.18 -24.67 -16.01
N HIS A 179 14.91 -23.67 -15.50
CA HIS A 179 14.98 -22.24 -15.86
C HIS A 179 14.07 -21.30 -15.06
N ILE A 180 14.71 -20.55 -14.15
CA ILE A 180 14.14 -19.42 -13.40
C ILE A 180 13.74 -18.32 -14.39
N GLN A 181 12.51 -17.82 -14.28
CA GLN A 181 12.05 -16.62 -14.98
C GLN A 181 11.56 -15.61 -13.94
N VAL A 182 12.33 -14.53 -13.74
CA VAL A 182 11.87 -13.34 -13.01
C VAL A 182 11.03 -12.52 -13.99
N LYS A 183 9.72 -12.44 -13.77
CA LYS A 183 8.85 -11.59 -14.59
C LYS A 183 8.79 -10.18 -13.99
N ILE A 184 9.71 -9.32 -14.41
CA ILE A 184 9.62 -7.87 -14.14
C ILE A 184 8.60 -7.31 -15.13
N GLN A 185 7.36 -7.08 -14.70
CA GLN A 185 6.38 -6.36 -15.51
C GLN A 185 6.63 -4.85 -15.35
N LYS A 186 7.53 -4.30 -16.18
CA LYS A 186 7.71 -2.85 -16.30
C LYS A 186 6.51 -2.27 -17.06
N PHE A 187 5.48 -1.80 -16.34
CA PHE A 187 4.41 -0.99 -16.93
C PHE A 187 4.89 0.45 -17.18
N SER A 188 4.33 1.06 -18.22
CA SER A 188 4.89 2.14 -19.03
C SER A 188 5.26 3.45 -18.31
N LEU A 189 6.47 3.95 -18.59
CA LEU A 189 6.73 5.40 -18.61
C LEU A 189 5.95 6.01 -19.78
N LEU A 190 4.85 6.71 -19.50
CA LEU A 190 4.19 7.59 -20.46
C LEU A 190 4.93 8.94 -20.51
N THR A 191 6.18 8.93 -20.96
CA THR A 191 6.92 10.17 -21.26
C THR A 191 6.91 10.39 -22.77
N LYS A 192 6.02 11.26 -23.24
CA LYS A 192 6.07 11.79 -24.61
C LYS A 192 7.36 12.60 -24.77
N ARG A 193 8.34 12.08 -25.53
CA ARG A 193 8.90 12.68 -26.78
C ARG A 193 10.28 12.10 -27.11
N ASN A 194 10.41 11.73 -28.39
CA ASN A 194 11.58 11.73 -29.27
C ASN A 194 12.93 12.02 -28.62
N THR A 195 13.74 10.98 -28.42
CA THR A 195 15.08 10.82 -29.04
C THR A 195 15.60 9.42 -28.69
N GLY A 196 16.14 8.72 -29.68
CA GLY A 196 16.36 7.28 -29.65
C GLY A 196 17.37 6.80 -28.60
N ILE A 197 17.05 5.68 -27.96
CA ILE A 197 18.01 4.77 -27.35
C ILE A 197 17.55 3.34 -27.67
N LEU A 198 18.39 2.63 -28.43
CA LEU A 198 18.19 1.27 -28.90
C LEU A 198 18.50 0.29 -27.77
N PHE A 199 17.52 -0.44 -27.24
CA PHE A 199 17.78 -1.61 -26.39
C PHE A 199 17.73 -2.88 -27.25
N LYS A 200 18.89 -3.50 -27.48
CA LYS A 200 19.05 -4.77 -28.19
C LYS A 200 18.38 -5.90 -27.40
N THR A 201 17.28 -6.43 -27.89
CA THR A 201 16.67 -7.68 -27.42
C THR A 201 17.37 -8.85 -28.11
N LYS A 202 17.94 -9.78 -27.33
CA LYS A 202 18.50 -11.03 -27.85
C LYS A 202 17.40 -12.09 -27.80
N GLU A 203 16.77 -12.37 -28.93
CA GLU A 203 15.88 -13.53 -29.06
C GLU A 203 16.70 -14.83 -29.02
N LEU A 204 16.42 -15.68 -28.05
CA LEU A 204 16.85 -17.07 -28.06
C LEU A 204 15.83 -17.87 -28.86
N LYS A 205 16.16 -18.18 -30.13
CA LYS A 205 15.46 -19.20 -30.91
C LYS A 205 15.63 -20.56 -30.21
N LYS A 206 14.52 -21.21 -29.87
CA LYS A 206 14.53 -22.64 -29.50
C LYS A 206 14.92 -23.45 -30.75
N LYS A 207 15.92 -24.32 -30.61
CA LYS A 207 16.13 -25.47 -31.51
C LYS A 207 15.17 -26.58 -31.13
#